data_AF-A0ABD7VET4-F1
#
_entry.id   AF-A0ABD7VET4-F1
#
_cell.length_a   1.000
_cell.length_b   1.000
_cell.length_c   1.000
_cell.angle_alpha   90.00
_cell.angle_beta   90.00
_cell.angle_gamma   90.00
#
_symmetry.space_group_name_H-M   'P 1'
#
loop_
_entity.id
_entity.type
_entity.pdbx_description
1 polymer ?
#
loop_
_entity_poly.entity_id
_entity_poly.type
_entity_poly.pdbx_seq_one_letter_code
_entity_poly.pdbx_strand_id
1 'polypeptide(L)'
;MKLGAPLIVAGNHYAYASQPLMLEAWGQRWRQQGAKAEEVRAKLGKILQGADPPHSEAAVQALLHEAGFGEATRFFSSLFWGAWLTCRTV
;
A
#
# COMPACT_ATOMS: atom_id res chain seq x y z
N MET A 1 8.87 -20.24 6.59
CA MET A 1 10.05 -19.61 7.22
C MET A 1 10.30 -20.29 8.57
N LYS A 2 11.51 -20.20 9.16
CA LYS A 2 11.74 -20.72 10.51
C LYS A 2 10.85 -19.96 11.52
N LEU A 3 10.44 -20.61 12.61
CA LEU A 3 9.74 -19.92 13.70
C LEU A 3 10.60 -18.76 14.22
N GLY A 4 9.96 -17.62 14.49
CA GLY A 4 10.62 -16.38 14.89
C GLY A 4 11.36 -15.64 13.78
N ALA A 5 11.38 -16.15 12.54
CA ALA A 5 12.03 -15.43 11.44
C ALA A 5 11.26 -14.13 11.11
N PRO A 6 11.96 -12.99 10.96
CA PRO A 6 11.33 -11.72 10.61
C PRO A 6 10.92 -11.71 9.14
N LEU A 7 9.79 -11.07 8.86
CA LEU A 7 9.32 -10.70 7.53
C LEU A 7 9.15 -9.19 7.48
N ILE A 8 9.79 -8.56 6.50
CA ILE A 8 9.50 -7.19 6.10
C ILE A 8 8.71 -7.26 4.80
N VAL A 9 7.55 -6.62 4.77
CA VAL A 9 6.70 -6.52 3.58
C VAL A 9 6.37 -5.07 3.31
N ALA A 10 6.45 -4.66 2.05
CA ALA A 10 6.05 -3.34 1.59
C ALA A 10 5.11 -3.48 0.41
N GLY A 11 4.06 -2.67 0.39
CA GLY A 11 3.03 -2.75 -0.64
C GLY A 11 1.98 -1.67 -0.48
N ASN A 12 1.05 -1.66 -1.43
CA ASN A 12 -0.05 -0.72 -1.43
C ASN A 12 -1.16 -1.21 -0.49
N HIS A 13 -1.83 -0.28 0.18
CA HIS A 13 -3.01 -0.52 1.00
C HIS A 13 -4.01 0.62 0.77
N TYR A 14 -5.27 0.36 1.09
CA TYR A 14 -6.47 1.11 0.71
C TYR A 14 -6.87 0.99 -0.75
N ALA A 15 -8.16 0.74 -0.97
CA ALA A 15 -8.76 0.92 -2.28
C ALA A 15 -8.55 2.38 -2.72
N TYR A 16 -7.94 2.59 -3.88
CA TYR A 16 -7.60 3.93 -4.36
C TYR A 16 -8.79 4.89 -4.37
N ALA A 17 -9.95 4.41 -4.82
CA ALA A 17 -11.17 5.21 -4.91
C ALA A 17 -11.70 5.67 -3.54
N SER A 18 -11.36 4.98 -2.45
CA SER A 18 -11.80 5.37 -1.10
C SER A 18 -10.95 6.48 -0.48
N GLN A 19 -9.83 6.86 -1.12
CA GLN A 19 -8.89 7.87 -0.61
C GLN A 19 -8.66 9.01 -1.61
N PRO A 20 -9.68 9.85 -1.89
CA PRO A 20 -9.61 10.90 -2.90
C PRO A 20 -8.50 11.94 -2.62
N LEU A 21 -8.30 12.31 -1.35
CA LEU A 21 -7.24 13.25 -0.96
C LEU A 21 -5.84 12.71 -1.28
N MET A 22 -5.62 11.41 -1.04
CA MET A 22 -4.32 10.78 -1.29
C MET A 22 -4.07 10.63 -2.80
N LEU A 23 -5.11 10.35 -3.60
CA LEU A 23 -5.01 10.36 -5.06
C LEU A 23 -4.68 11.75 -5.60
N GLU A 24 -5.31 12.80 -5.06
CA GLU A 24 -5.00 14.17 -5.45
C GLU A 24 -3.55 14.52 -5.14
N ALA A 25 -3.10 14.25 -3.90
CA ALA A 25 -1.72 14.49 -3.49
C ALA A 25 -0.71 13.75 -4.37
N TRP A 26 -1.01 12.51 -4.76
CA TRP A 26 -0.18 11.76 -5.70
C TRP A 26 -0.13 12.42 -7.08
N GLY A 27 -1.27 12.89 -7.59
CA GLY A 27 -1.36 13.67 -8.81
C GLY A 27 -0.50 14.95 -8.77
N GLN A 28 -0.55 15.69 -7.66
CA GLN A 28 0.28 16.88 -7.46
C GLN A 28 1.77 16.55 -7.47
N ARG A 29 2.19 15.44 -6.86
CA ARG A 29 3.59 14.98 -6.92
C ARG A 29 4.07 14.77 -8.35
N TRP A 30 3.26 14.19 -9.24
CA TRP A 30 3.64 14.08 -10.64
C TRP A 30 3.68 15.42 -11.36
N ARG A 31 2.79 16.36 -11.04
CA ARG A 31 2.84 17.73 -11.60
C ARG A 31 4.12 18.45 -11.20
N GLN A 32 4.55 18.31 -9.96
CA GLN A 32 5.84 18.84 -9.48
C GLN A 32 7.03 18.24 -10.24
N GLN A 33 6.87 17.05 -10.83
CA GLN A 33 7.85 16.39 -11.70
C GLN A 33 7.65 16.72 -13.20
N GLY A 34 6.82 17.72 -13.52
CA GLY A 34 6.60 18.21 -14.88
C GLY A 34 5.48 17.50 -15.66
N ALA A 35 4.73 16.59 -15.03
CA ALA A 35 3.62 15.92 -15.71
C ALA A 35 2.47 16.89 -16.02
N LYS A 36 1.97 16.86 -17.25
CA LYS A 36 0.82 17.67 -17.68
C LYS A 36 -0.50 17.08 -17.14
N ALA A 37 -1.56 17.89 -17.14
CA ALA A 37 -2.86 17.48 -16.61
C ALA A 37 -3.45 16.23 -17.28
N GLU A 38 -3.25 16.04 -18.59
CA GLU A 38 -3.67 14.83 -19.30
C GLU A 38 -2.85 13.60 -18.89
N GLU A 39 -1.54 13.77 -18.72
CA GLU A 39 -0.64 12.69 -18.29
C GLU A 39 -0.96 12.22 -16.87
N VAL A 40 -1.30 13.15 -15.97
CA VAL A 40 -1.75 12.82 -14.61
C VAL A 40 -3.05 12.01 -14.66
N ARG A 41 -4.04 12.44 -15.45
CA ARG A 41 -5.31 11.70 -15.62
C ARG A 41 -5.09 10.30 -16.18
N ALA A 42 -4.24 10.17 -17.20
CA ALA A 42 -3.90 8.86 -17.78
C ALA A 42 -3.19 7.94 -16.77
N LYS A 43 -2.26 8.47 -15.97
CA LYS A 43 -1.55 7.71 -14.91
C LYS A 43 -2.51 7.27 -13.80
N LEU A 44 -3.39 8.14 -13.32
CA LEU A 44 -4.42 7.79 -12.33
C LEU A 44 -5.35 6.68 -12.87
N GLY A 45 -5.82 6.81 -14.12
CA GLY A 45 -6.68 5.81 -14.75
C GLY A 45 -6.02 4.42 -14.81
N LYS A 46 -4.73 4.35 -15.15
CA LYS A 46 -3.99 3.07 -15.16
C LYS A 46 -3.90 2.43 -13.78
N ILE A 47 -3.69 3.20 -12.72
CA ILE A 47 -3.61 2.66 -11.35
C ILE A 47 -4.95 2.10 -10.90
N LEU A 48 -6.04 2.81 -11.22
CA LEU A 48 -7.40 2.37 -10.89
C LEU A 48 -7.84 1.10 -11.63
N GLN A 49 -7.24 0.80 -12.78
CA GLN A 49 -7.53 -0.41 -13.55
C GLN A 49 -6.69 -1.62 -13.13
N GLY A 50 -5.48 -1.39 -12.61
CA GLY A 50 -4.46 -2.44 -12.50
C GLY A 50 -4.15 -2.96 -11.10
N ALA A 51 -4.52 -2.24 -10.03
CA ALA A 51 -4.12 -2.62 -8.68
C ALA A 51 -5.33 -2.69 -7.74
N ASP A 52 -5.51 -3.87 -7.11
CA ASP A 52 -6.50 -4.15 -6.06
C ASP A 52 -5.77 -4.40 -4.73
N PRO A 53 -5.28 -3.34 -4.06
CA PRO A 53 -4.59 -3.49 -2.78
C PRO A 53 -5.56 -3.89 -1.66
N PRO A 54 -5.07 -4.49 -0.56
CA PRO A 54 -5.87 -4.69 0.64
C PRO A 54 -6.58 -3.40 1.07
N HIS A 55 -7.87 -3.51 1.33
CA HIS A 55 -8.76 -2.35 1.47
C HIS A 55 -8.51 -1.51 2.74
N SER A 56 -7.73 -2.02 3.69
CA SER A 56 -7.35 -1.36 4.94
C SER A 56 -6.08 -1.96 5.54
N GLU A 57 -5.50 -1.29 6.53
CA GLU A 57 -4.40 -1.86 7.32
C GLU A 57 -4.81 -3.15 8.07
N ALA A 58 -6.06 -3.21 8.54
CA ALA A 58 -6.60 -4.42 9.16
C ALA A 58 -6.66 -5.59 8.18
N ALA A 59 -6.95 -5.34 6.90
CA ALA A 59 -6.91 -6.38 5.86
C ALA A 59 -5.47 -6.88 5.61
N VAL A 60 -4.47 -5.99 5.64
CA VAL A 60 -3.05 -6.41 5.59
C VAL A 60 -2.71 -7.29 6.79
N GLN A 61 -3.12 -6.90 8.00
CA GLN A 61 -2.90 -7.68 9.22
C GLN A 61 -3.56 -9.05 9.15
N ALA A 62 -4.79 -9.15 8.65
CA ALA A 62 -5.51 -10.41 8.48
C ALA A 62 -4.75 -11.35 7.52
N LEU A 63 -4.32 -10.84 6.36
CA LEU A 63 -3.54 -11.64 5.40
C LEU A 63 -2.21 -12.15 5.99
N LEU A 64 -1.52 -11.33 6.78
CA LEU A 64 -0.29 -11.75 7.47
C LEU A 64 -0.59 -12.83 8.52
N HIS A 65 -1.67 -12.66 9.28
CA HIS A 65 -2.09 -13.63 10.29
C HIS A 65 -2.49 -14.98 9.67
N GLU A 66 -3.28 -14.97 8.60
CA GLU A 66 -3.65 -16.17 7.83
C GLU A 66 -2.43 -16.90 7.24
N ALA A 67 -1.37 -16.16 6.90
CA ALA A 67 -0.11 -16.72 6.43
C ALA A 67 0.82 -17.25 7.56
N GLY A 68 0.38 -17.20 8.82
CA GLY A 68 1.11 -17.70 9.98
C GLY A 68 2.13 -16.72 10.57
N PHE A 69 1.91 -15.41 10.37
CA PHE A 69 2.71 -14.36 11.00
C PHE A 69 1.95 -13.71 12.16
N GLY A 70 2.70 -13.15 13.11
CA GLY A 70 2.15 -12.44 14.25
C GLY A 70 1.64 -11.03 13.91
N GLU A 71 1.43 -10.24 14.96
CA GLU A 71 1.11 -8.83 14.84
C GLU A 71 2.15 -8.07 14.01
N ALA A 72 1.70 -7.29 13.04
CA ALA A 72 2.56 -6.56 12.13
C ALA A 72 2.70 -5.10 12.59
N THR A 73 3.93 -4.67 12.85
CA THR A 73 4.23 -3.27 13.18
C THR A 73 4.47 -2.48 11.90
N ARG A 74 3.63 -1.47 11.62
CA ARG A 74 3.88 -0.54 10.52
C ARG A 74 5.01 0.41 10.89
N PHE A 75 6.09 0.41 10.11
CA PHE A 75 7.24 1.29 10.34
C PHE A 75 7.39 2.37 9.26
N PHE A 76 6.64 2.28 8.16
CA PHE A 76 6.66 3.25 7.08
C PHE A 76 5.29 3.41 6.43
N SER A 77 4.98 4.64 6.00
CA SER A 77 3.89 4.92 5.06
C SER A 77 4.17 6.18 4.25
N SER A 78 3.76 6.16 2.99
CA SER A 78 3.76 7.30 2.08
C SER A 78 2.60 7.12 1.10
N LEU A 79 1.56 7.95 1.25
CA LEU A 79 0.31 7.79 0.52
C LEU A 79 -0.19 6.32 0.63
N PHE A 80 -0.48 5.67 -0.50
CA PHE A 80 -0.96 4.29 -0.55
C PHE A 80 0.10 3.26 -0.19
N TRP A 81 1.38 3.62 -0.18
CA TRP A 81 2.46 2.70 0.17
C TRP A 81 2.58 2.58 1.69
N GLY A 82 2.65 1.35 2.18
CA GLY A 82 3.01 1.04 3.56
C GLY A 82 4.12 0.00 3.62
N ALA A 83 4.80 -0.09 4.76
CA ALA A 83 5.68 -1.22 5.07
C ALA A 83 5.53 -1.68 6.51
N TRP A 84 5.57 -2.99 6.69
CA TRP A 84 5.33 -3.68 7.95
C TRP A 84 6.43 -4.68 8.26
N LEU A 85 6.72 -4.83 9.55
CA LEU A 85 7.58 -5.85 10.11
C LEU A 85 6.73 -6.81 10.96
N THR A 86 6.88 -8.11 10.76
CA THR A 86 6.27 -9.15 11.60
C THR A 86 7.21 -10.34 11.72
N CYS A 87 6.87 -11.31 12.57
CA CYS A 87 7.63 -12.56 12.74
C CYS A 87 6.73 -13.77 12.49
N ARG A 88 7.34 -14.84 11.96
CA ARG A 88 6.67 -16.13 11.78
C ARG A 88 6.33 -16.75 13.13
N THR A 89 5.05 -17.05 13.37
CA THR A 89 4.56 -17.61 14.66
C THR A 89 4.10 -19.06 14.56
N VAL A 90 3.79 -19.55 13.36
CA VAL A 90 3.20 -20.90 13.16
C VAL A 90 3.96 -21.75 12.15
#